data_AF-A0A4U2D6G9-F1
#
_entry.id   AF-A0A4U2D6G9-F1
#
_cell.length_a   1.000
_cell.length_b   1.000
_cell.length_c   1.000
_cell.angle_alpha   90.00
_cell.angle_beta   90.00
_cell.angle_gamma   90.00
#
_symmetry.space_group_name_H-M   'P 1'
#
loop_
_entity.id
_entity.type
_entity.pdbx_description
1 polymer ?
#
loop_
_entity_poly.entity_id
_entity_poly.type
_entity_poly.pdbx_seq_one_letter_code
_entity_poly.pdbx_strand_id
1 'polypeptide(L)'
;MIRLFRNNHVILNSVYGCFDYREDGDIRLNDRTYRLKSVDKIWAQFFVKLQFECGHSVLLWRDSCCEREYRHFLANLQRAR
;
A
#
# COMPACT_ATOMS: atom_id res chain seq x y z
N MET A 1 -20.50 -11.72 -16.26
CA MET A 1 -21.02 -11.06 -15.04
C MET A 1 -19.81 -10.47 -14.30
N ILE A 2 -19.53 -9.17 -14.50
CA ILE A 2 -18.40 -8.50 -13.85
C ILE A 2 -18.86 -8.14 -12.45
N ARG A 3 -18.40 -8.87 -11.44
CA ARG A 3 -18.53 -8.43 -10.04
C ARG A 3 -17.57 -7.27 -9.85
N LEU A 4 -18.11 -6.05 -9.95
CA LEU A 4 -17.46 -4.83 -9.46
C LEU A 4 -17.08 -5.09 -7.99
N PHE A 5 -15.78 -5.16 -7.72
CA PHE A 5 -15.24 -5.31 -6.37
C PHE A 5 -15.60 -4.05 -5.58
N ARG A 6 -16.74 -4.11 -4.90
CA ARG A 6 -17.14 -3.16 -3.85
C ARG A 6 -16.50 -3.62 -2.54
N ASN A 7 -15.17 -3.66 -2.53
CA ASN A 7 -14.35 -3.76 -1.33
C ASN A 7 -13.10 -2.94 -1.61
N ASN A 8 -13.03 -1.74 -1.03
CA ASN A 8 -11.96 -0.76 -1.25
C ASN A 8 -10.68 -1.14 -0.48
N HIS A 9 -10.34 -2.42 -0.51
CA HIS A 9 -9.23 -3.02 0.21
C HIS A 9 -8.32 -3.70 -0.81
N VAL A 10 -7.10 -3.20 -0.93
CA VAL A 10 -6.06 -3.86 -1.72
C VAL A 10 -5.18 -4.62 -0.73
N ILE A 11 -5.12 -5.94 -0.91
CA ILE A 11 -4.24 -6.84 -0.16
C ILE A 11 -3.00 -7.06 -1.02
N LEU A 12 -1.84 -6.78 -0.45
CA LEU A 12 -0.51 -6.98 -1.02
C LEU A 12 0.21 -8.00 -0.15
N ASN A 13 0.55 -9.15 -0.72
CA ASN A 13 1.46 -10.07 -0.07
C ASN A 13 2.89 -9.58 -0.30
N SER A 14 3.72 -9.61 0.74
CA SER A 14 5.16 -9.39 0.66
C SER A 14 5.88 -10.60 1.25
N VAL A 15 7.17 -10.77 0.92
CA VAL A 15 7.99 -11.88 1.44
C VAL A 15 8.03 -11.92 2.98
N TYR A 16 7.74 -10.80 3.65
CA TYR A 16 7.76 -10.65 5.12
C TYR A 16 6.38 -10.34 5.74
N GLY A 17 5.27 -10.54 5.03
CA GLY A 17 3.95 -10.29 5.61
C GLY A 17 2.81 -9.90 4.68
N CYS A 18 1.65 -9.65 5.28
CA CYS A 18 0.45 -9.15 4.61
C CYS A 18 0.34 -7.63 4.80
N PHE A 19 0.16 -6.92 3.70
CA PHE A 19 -0.02 -5.48 3.62
C PHE A 19 -1.42 -5.19 3.06
N ASP A 20 -2.32 -4.62 3.86
CA ASP A 20 -3.61 -4.17 3.36
C ASP A 20 -3.67 -2.64 3.38
N TYR A 21 -4.21 -2.05 2.32
CA TYR A 21 -4.48 -0.62 2.27
C TYR A 21 -5.98 -0.35 2.14
N ARG A 22 -6.50 0.54 2.98
CA ARG A 22 -7.86 1.10 2.88
C ARG A 22 -7.80 2.50 2.28
N GLU A 23 -8.81 2.86 1.49
CA GLU A 23 -8.93 4.21 0.92
C GLU A 23 -8.96 5.34 1.96
N ASP A 24 -9.29 5.01 3.22
CA ASP A 24 -9.33 5.96 4.34
C ASP A 24 -7.93 6.44 4.79
N GLY A 25 -6.86 5.93 4.18
CA GLY A 25 -5.47 6.27 4.50
C GLY A 25 -4.83 5.35 5.56
N ASP A 26 -5.60 4.40 6.08
CA ASP A 26 -5.11 3.39 7.01
C ASP A 26 -4.49 2.19 6.27
N ILE A 27 -3.30 1.80 6.74
CA ILE A 27 -2.53 0.66 6.24
C ILE A 27 -2.45 -0.39 7.34
N ARG A 28 -2.81 -1.64 7.03
CA ARG A 28 -2.58 -2.78 7.91
C ARG A 28 -1.32 -3.52 7.49
N LEU A 29 -0.42 -3.75 8.44
CA LEU A 29 0.78 -4.57 8.28
C LEU A 29 0.74 -5.65 9.34
N ASN A 30 0.70 -6.93 8.96
CA ASN A 30 0.83 -8.06 9.90
C ASN A 30 -0.01 -7.87 11.19
N ASP A 31 -1.31 -7.59 11.01
CA ASP A 31 -2.32 -7.34 12.06
C ASP A 31 -2.27 -5.99 12.80
N ARG A 32 -1.31 -5.12 12.49
CA ARG A 32 -1.26 -3.76 13.06
C ARG A 32 -1.74 -2.73 12.05
N THR A 33 -2.56 -1.79 12.51
CA THR A 33 -3.03 -0.67 11.68
C THR A 33 -2.15 0.55 11.92
N TYR A 34 -1.75 1.20 10.83
CA TYR A 34 -0.91 2.38 10.80
C TYR A 34 -1.56 3.45 9.94
N ARG A 35 -1.52 4.68 10.42
CA ARG A 35 -2.02 5.83 9.68
C ARG A 35 -0.90 6.45 8.85
N LEU A 36 -1.13 6.56 7.55
CA LEU A 36 -0.13 7.04 6.61
C LEU A 36 0.06 8.56 6.75
N LYS A 37 1.30 8.99 6.95
CA LYS A 37 1.68 10.41 7.00
C LYS A 37 2.16 10.91 5.63
N SER A 38 3.02 10.14 4.98
CA SER A 38 3.56 10.52 3.67
C SER A 38 4.05 9.31 2.88
N VAL A 39 4.15 9.48 1.57
CA VAL A 39 4.77 8.49 0.66
C VAL A 39 5.85 9.14 -0.16
N ASP A 40 7.03 8.54 -0.16
CA ASP A 40 8.10 8.86 -1.09
C ASP A 40 8.06 7.88 -2.28
N LYS A 41 7.95 8.46 -3.47
CA LYS A 41 7.81 7.78 -4.76
C LYS A 41 9.02 8.00 -5.67
N ILE A 42 10.10 8.65 -5.21
CA ILE A 42 11.30 8.94 -6.02
C ILE A 42 11.84 7.66 -6.66
N TRP A 43 11.79 6.55 -5.92
CA TRP A 43 12.28 5.25 -6.35
C TRP A 43 11.18 4.26 -6.75
N ALA A 44 9.97 4.73 -7.10
CA ALA A 44 8.80 3.87 -7.35
C ALA A 44 8.99 2.80 -8.44
N GLN A 45 10.00 2.93 -9.30
CA GLN A 45 10.41 1.88 -10.24
C GLN A 45 10.95 0.61 -9.54
N PHE A 46 11.49 0.75 -8.32
CA PHE A 46 12.03 -0.31 -7.47
C PHE A 46 11.20 -0.52 -6.20
N PHE A 47 10.90 0.56 -5.47
CA PHE A 47 10.17 0.52 -4.21
C PHE A 47 9.48 1.86 -3.90
N VAL A 48 8.51 1.83 -2.98
CA VAL A 48 7.98 3.04 -2.35
C VAL A 48 8.23 3.02 -0.85
N LYS A 49 8.53 4.20 -0.30
CA LYS A 49 8.71 4.37 1.15
C LYS A 49 7.46 4.99 1.75
N LEU A 50 6.88 4.29 2.71
CA LEU A 50 5.71 4.70 3.46
C LEU A 50 6.18 5.21 4.82
N GLN A 51 5.79 6.43 5.17
CA GLN A 51 6.02 6.99 6.50
C GLN A 51 4.69 7.10 7.23
N PHE A 52 4.65 6.62 8.47
CA PHE A 52 3.46 6.62 9.30
C PHE A 52 3.51 7.74 10.33
N GLU A 53 2.34 8.14 10.84
CA GLU A 53 2.23 9.20 11.85
C GLU A 53 2.98 8.86 13.14
N CYS A 54 3.06 7.58 13.51
CA CYS A 54 3.81 7.10 14.67
C CYS A 54 5.34 7.14 14.52
N GLY A 55 5.86 7.67 13.39
CA GLY A 55 7.29 7.76 13.11
C GLY A 55 7.91 6.48 12.52
N HIS A 56 7.14 5.41 12.40
CA HIS A 56 7.58 4.18 11.74
C HIS A 56 7.64 4.36 10.22
N SER A 57 8.54 3.65 9.55
CA SER A 57 8.62 3.67 8.08
C SER A 57 8.84 2.29 7.50
N VAL A 58 8.21 2.01 6.37
CA VAL A 58 8.30 0.73 5.66
C VAL A 58 8.64 0.96 4.19
N LEU A 59 9.44 0.04 3.65
CA LEU A 59 9.73 -0.04 2.23
C LEU A 59 8.88 -1.16 1.63
N LEU A 60 8.06 -0.81 0.63
CA LEU A 60 7.34 -1.77 -0.17
C LEU A 60 8.08 -1.93 -1.50
N TRP A 61 8.74 -3.07 -1.68
CA TRP A 61 9.43 -3.39 -2.93
C TRP A 61 8.44 -3.82 -4.00
N ARG A 62 8.67 -3.39 -5.24
CA ARG A 62 7.83 -3.73 -6.40
C ARG A 62 7.80 -5.23 -6.66
N ASP A 63 8.94 -5.90 -6.52
CA ASP A 63 9.11 -7.33 -6.76
C ASP A 63 8.46 -8.21 -5.68
N SER A 64 8.14 -7.63 -4.52
CA SER A 64 7.45 -8.33 -3.45
C SER A 64 5.97 -8.54 -3.74
N CYS A 65 5.39 -7.85 -4.72
CA CYS A 65 3.94 -7.86 -4.99
C CYS A 65 3.62 -8.21 -6.45
N CYS A 66 2.37 -8.59 -6.71
CA CYS A 66 1.89 -8.68 -8.09
C CYS A 66 1.87 -7.29 -8.74
N GLU A 67 2.36 -7.19 -9.99
CA GLU A 67 2.44 -5.91 -10.71
C GLU A 67 1.09 -5.18 -10.77
N ARG A 68 -0.01 -5.92 -10.95
CA ARG A 68 -1.36 -5.34 -10.98
C ARG A 68 -1.70 -4.66 -9.65
N GLU A 69 -1.45 -5.33 -8.54
CA GLU A 69 -1.77 -4.83 -7.20
C GLU A 69 -0.87 -3.63 -6.84
N TYR A 70 0.42 -3.70 -7.20
CA TYR A 70 1.35 -2.58 -7.02
C TYR A 70 0.90 -1.33 -7.78
N ARG A 71 0.46 -1.47 -9.04
CA ARG A 71 -0.08 -0.35 -9.83
C ARG A 71 -1.36 0.21 -9.22
N HIS A 72 -2.28 -0.64 -8.76
CA HIS A 72 -3.49 -0.18 -8.06
C HIS A 72 -3.15 0.58 -6.78
N PHE A 73 -2.20 0.10 -6.00
CA PHE A 73 -1.73 0.78 -4.80
C PHE A 73 -1.16 2.16 -5.11
N LEU A 74 -0.26 2.28 -6.11
CA LEU A 74 0.29 3.57 -6.51
C LEU A 74 -0.79 4.57 -6.98
N ALA A 75 -1.80 4.09 -7.71
CA ALA A 75 -2.92 4.91 -8.16
C ALA A 75 -3.79 5.39 -6.98
N ASN A 76 -4.06 4.54 -5.98
CA ASN A 76 -4.81 4.94 -4.80
C ASN A 76 -4.04 5.96 -3.95
N LEU A 77 -2.72 5.81 -3.83
CA LEU A 77 -1.86 6.81 -3.20
C LEU A 77 -1.79 8.15 -3.95
N GLN A 78 -2.27 8.24 -5.19
CA GLN A 78 -2.42 9.53 -5.89
C GLN A 78 -3.77 10.19 -5.58
N ARG A 79 -4.81 9.40 -5.26
CA ARG A 79 -6.17 9.89 -4.95
C ARG A 79 -6.34 10.37 -3.53
N ALA A 80 -5.57 9.85 -2.58
CA ALA A 80 -5.61 10.24 -1.17
C ALA A 80 -4.87 11.58 -0.88
N ARG A 81 -4.52 12.35 -1.91
CA ARG A 81 -3.85 13.66 -1.81
C ARG A 81 -4.78 14.75 -2.33
#